data_AF-A0A7S0HTX7-F1
#
_entry.id   AF-A0A7S0HTX7-F1
#
_cell.length_a   1.000
_cell.length_b   1.000
_cell.length_c   1.000
_cell.angle_alpha   90.00
_cell.angle_beta   90.00
_cell.angle_gamma   90.00
#
_symmetry.space_group_name_H-M   'P 1'
#
loop_
_entity.id
_entity.type
_entity.pdbx_description
1 polymer ?
#
loop_
_entity_poly.entity_id
_entity_poly.type
_entity_poly.pdbx_seq_one_letter_code
_entity_poly.pdbx_strand_id
1 'polypeptide(L)'
;RKVPMQEIFGVPVLKKDGTPGAKRILPPIDELQTDPMSRPDFVSYSCFDAQGTWLLWQQLRINLEAMDWQHGQDLFSFYNLYWKPFGEQLTDMERAGIHVDVATKLPEAQRLAEAERT
;
A
#
# COMPACT_ATOMS: atom_id res chain seq x y z
N ARG A 1 -11.53 0.76 19.33
CA ARG A 1 -10.05 0.67 19.16
C ARG A 1 -9.78 -0.19 17.93
N LYS A 2 -8.83 0.17 17.06
CA LYS A 2 -8.41 -0.72 15.97
C LYS A 2 -7.86 -2.02 16.55
N VAL A 3 -8.41 -3.16 16.13
CA VAL A 3 -7.90 -4.48 16.52
C VAL A 3 -6.87 -4.92 15.46
N PRO A 4 -5.72 -5.50 15.83
CA PRO A 4 -4.76 -6.01 14.84
C PRO A 4 -5.35 -7.18 14.03
N MET A 5 -5.04 -7.27 12.73
CA MET A 5 -5.53 -8.36 11.87
C MET A 5 -5.16 -9.75 12.40
N GLN A 6 -3.98 -9.91 13.02
CA GLN A 6 -3.53 -11.19 13.58
C GLN A 6 -4.36 -11.66 14.79
N GLU A 7 -5.04 -10.75 15.48
CA GLU A 7 -5.93 -11.09 16.59
C GLU A 7 -7.24 -11.68 16.05
N ILE A 8 -7.79 -11.09 14.99
CA ILE A 8 -9.07 -11.47 14.36
C ILE A 8 -8.90 -12.69 13.46
N PHE A 9 -7.94 -12.65 12.55
CA PHE A 9 -7.77 -13.62 11.46
C PHE A 9 -6.62 -14.60 11.69
N GLY A 10 -5.87 -14.45 12.78
CA GLY A 10 -4.69 -15.28 13.04
C GLY A 10 -5.05 -16.73 13.33
N VAL A 11 -4.47 -17.66 12.58
CA VAL A 11 -4.65 -19.10 12.75
C VAL A 11 -3.43 -19.68 13.49
N PRO A 12 -3.61 -20.54 14.50
CA PRO A 12 -2.49 -21.17 15.18
C PRO A 12 -1.71 -22.10 14.24
N VAL A 13 -0.39 -22.01 14.27
CA VAL A 13 0.47 -22.94 13.53
C VAL A 13 0.42 -24.30 14.21
N LEU A 14 0.15 -25.36 13.45
CA LEU A 14 0.12 -26.71 13.98
C LEU A 14 1.54 -27.18 14.33
N LYS A 15 1.67 -27.88 15.46
CA LYS A 15 2.90 -28.60 15.84
C LYS A 15 3.05 -29.87 15.00
N LYS A 16 4.20 -30.54 15.11
CA LYS A 16 4.47 -31.82 14.44
C LYS A 16 3.45 -32.92 14.79
N ASP A 17 2.82 -32.83 15.96
CA ASP A 17 1.79 -33.75 16.45
C ASP A 17 0.35 -33.36 16.03
N GLY A 18 0.18 -32.30 15.22
CA GLY A 18 -1.12 -31.80 14.78
C GLY A 18 -1.86 -30.93 15.79
N THR A 19 -1.32 -30.70 17.00
CA THR A 19 -1.95 -29.83 17.99
C THR A 19 -1.68 -28.35 17.72
N PRO A 20 -2.58 -27.43 18.11
CA PRO A 20 -2.35 -25.99 17.96
C PRO A 20 -1.11 -25.52 18.72
N GLY A 21 -0.21 -24.81 18.03
CA GLY A 21 0.93 -24.11 18.60
C GLY A 21 0.57 -22.71 19.10
N ALA A 22 1.48 -22.12 19.88
CA ALA A 22 1.30 -20.76 20.43
C ALA A 22 1.49 -19.65 19.39
N LYS A 23 2.24 -19.91 18.31
CA LYS A 23 2.46 -18.95 17.22
C LYS A 23 1.21 -18.89 16.35
N ARG A 24 0.67 -17.69 16.15
CA ARG A 24 -0.38 -17.42 15.16
C ARG A 24 0.22 -16.84 13.90
N ILE A 25 -0.24 -17.29 12.75
CA ILE A 25 0.09 -16.72 11.45
C ILE A 25 -1.16 -16.09 10.85
N LEU A 26 -0.98 -14.98 10.14
CA LEU A 26 -2.04 -14.40 9.33
C LEU A 26 -2.06 -15.15 8.00
N PRO A 27 -3.20 -15.74 7.59
CA PRO A 27 -3.34 -16.30 6.26
C PRO A 27 -3.11 -15.22 5.17
N PRO A 28 -2.82 -15.62 3.93
CA PRO A 28 -2.81 -14.70 2.79
C PRO A 28 -4.10 -13.87 2.71
N ILE A 29 -3.98 -12.60 2.31
CA ILE A 29 -5.11 -11.65 2.34
C ILE A 29 -6.21 -12.05 1.36
N ASP A 30 -5.85 -12.60 0.20
CA ASP A 30 -6.76 -13.12 -0.81
C ASP A 30 -7.58 -14.30 -0.30
N GLU A 31 -7.01 -15.18 0.53
CA GLU A 31 -7.76 -16.23 1.23
C GLU A 31 -8.79 -15.61 2.20
N LEU A 32 -8.38 -14.63 3.01
CA LEU A 32 -9.27 -13.98 3.98
C LEU A 32 -10.46 -13.27 3.31
N GLN A 33 -10.24 -12.72 2.12
CA GLN A 33 -11.26 -12.02 1.32
C GLN A 33 -12.25 -12.97 0.65
N THR A 34 -11.85 -14.21 0.38
CA THR A 34 -12.61 -15.16 -0.41
C THR A 34 -13.26 -16.27 0.42
N ASP A 35 -12.67 -16.68 1.54
CA ASP A 35 -13.22 -17.69 2.46
C ASP A 35 -14.54 -17.21 3.08
N PRO A 36 -15.67 -17.94 2.89
CA PRO A 36 -16.96 -17.62 3.48
C PRO A 36 -16.94 -17.43 5.01
N MET A 37 -16.00 -18.06 5.71
CA MET A 37 -15.91 -17.99 7.18
C MET A 37 -15.25 -16.69 7.66
N SER A 38 -14.21 -16.21 6.99
CA SER A 38 -13.49 -14.98 7.38
C SER A 38 -13.99 -13.72 6.67
N ARG A 39 -14.62 -13.87 5.50
CA ARG A 39 -15.04 -12.75 4.65
C ARG A 39 -15.94 -11.74 5.37
N PRO A 40 -16.95 -12.12 6.17
CA PRO A 40 -17.77 -11.14 6.89
C PRO A 40 -16.93 -10.24 7.81
N ASP A 41 -16.04 -10.83 8.59
CA ASP A 41 -15.13 -10.10 9.47
C ASP A 41 -14.13 -9.24 8.69
N PHE A 42 -13.65 -9.73 7.53
CA PHE A 42 -12.77 -8.95 6.65
C PHE A 42 -13.47 -7.71 6.09
N VAL A 43 -14.75 -7.84 5.68
CA VAL A 43 -15.57 -6.72 5.23
C VAL A 43 -15.75 -5.72 6.37
N SER A 44 -16.15 -6.17 7.56
CA SER A 44 -16.29 -5.29 8.72
C SER A 44 -14.99 -4.58 9.09
N TYR A 45 -13.86 -5.28 9.05
CA TYR A 45 -12.53 -4.73 9.27
C TYR A 45 -12.20 -3.63 8.25
N SER A 46 -12.43 -3.92 6.97
CA SER A 46 -12.15 -3.00 5.87
C SER A 46 -13.05 -1.75 5.95
N CYS A 47 -14.33 -1.91 6.30
CA CYS A 47 -15.25 -0.80 6.53
C CYS A 47 -14.78 0.10 7.68
N PHE A 48 -14.30 -0.48 8.78
CA PHE A 48 -13.75 0.29 9.89
C PHE A 48 -12.50 1.07 9.48
N ASP A 49 -11.60 0.45 8.72
CA ASP A 49 -10.40 1.12 8.19
C ASP A 49 -10.75 2.24 7.20
N ALA A 50 -11.77 2.05 6.35
CA ALA A 50 -12.27 3.09 5.45
C ALA A 50 -12.86 4.28 6.23
N GLN A 51 -13.64 4.02 7.28
CA GLN A 51 -14.16 5.07 8.16
C GLN A 51 -13.00 5.83 8.85
N GLY A 52 -12.00 5.12 9.37
CA GLY A 52 -10.82 5.72 9.98
C GLY A 52 -10.04 6.58 9.00
N THR A 53 -9.86 6.11 7.76
CA THR A 53 -9.20 6.84 6.67
C THR A 53 -9.95 8.13 6.33
N TRP A 54 -11.29 8.06 6.27
CA TRP A 54 -12.13 9.22 6.03
C TRP A 54 -12.00 10.27 7.14
N LEU A 55 -12.09 9.84 8.41
CA LEU A 55 -11.96 10.76 9.56
C LEU A 55 -10.57 11.41 9.60
N LEU A 56 -9.51 10.65 9.30
CA LEU A 56 -8.16 11.19 9.19
C LEU A 56 -8.07 12.24 8.07
N TRP A 57 -8.61 11.92 6.89
CA TRP A 57 -8.64 12.86 5.77
C TRP A 57 -9.37 14.17 6.13
N GLN A 58 -10.51 14.08 6.84
CA GLN A 58 -11.23 15.27 7.30
C GLN A 58 -10.38 16.13 8.23
N GLN A 59 -9.69 15.52 9.19
CA GLN A 59 -8.83 16.27 10.11
C GLN A 59 -7.61 16.89 9.41
N LEU A 60 -6.97 16.15 8.50
CA LEU A 60 -5.86 16.66 7.70
C LEU A 60 -6.29 17.83 6.82
N ARG A 61 -7.47 17.74 6.19
CA ARG A 61 -8.04 18.83 5.42
C ARG A 61 -8.17 20.10 6.27
N ILE A 62 -8.82 20.02 7.43
CA ILE A 62 -9.00 21.17 8.33
C ILE A 62 -7.65 21.78 8.71
N ASN A 63 -6.67 20.93 9.03
CA ASN A 63 -5.33 21.40 9.39
C ASN A 63 -4.64 22.11 8.22
N LEU A 64 -4.78 21.60 6.99
CA LEU A 64 -4.17 22.19 5.80
C LEU A 64 -4.87 23.47 5.34
N GLU A 65 -6.19 23.55 5.49
CA GLU A 65 -6.98 24.79 5.23
C GLU A 65 -6.59 25.92 6.20
N ALA A 66 -6.08 25.58 7.39
CA ALA A 66 -5.59 26.54 8.37
C ALA A 66 -4.12 26.93 8.20
N MET A 67 -3.40 26.32 7.25
CA MET A 67 -1.99 26.60 6.99
C MET A 67 -1.85 27.48 5.75
N ASP A 68 -1.33 28.70 5.95
CA ASP A 68 -1.10 29.64 4.86
C ASP A 68 -0.11 29.08 3.82
N TRP A 69 -0.43 29.35 2.56
CA TRP A 69 0.40 29.13 1.38
C TRP A 69 0.49 30.42 0.55
N GLN A 70 1.25 30.38 -0.53
CA GLN A 70 1.53 31.54 -1.38
C GLN A 70 0.25 32.15 -1.99
N HIS A 71 0.29 33.47 -2.23
CA HIS A 71 -0.77 34.23 -2.90
C HIS A 71 -2.14 34.18 -2.19
N GLY A 72 -2.14 34.08 -0.85
CA GLY A 72 -3.39 34.05 -0.07
C GLY A 72 -4.20 32.76 -0.27
N GLN A 73 -3.54 31.68 -0.65
CA GLN A 73 -4.11 30.33 -0.69
C GLN A 73 -3.68 29.57 0.57
N ASP A 74 -4.36 28.48 0.88
CA ASP A 74 -3.97 27.54 1.94
C ASP A 74 -3.26 26.29 1.36
N LEU A 75 -2.65 25.48 2.22
CA LEU A 75 -1.96 24.25 1.79
C LEU A 75 -2.91 23.18 1.25
N PHE A 76 -4.20 23.19 1.62
CA PHE A 76 -5.18 22.28 1.02
C PHE A 76 -5.47 22.66 -0.44
N SER A 77 -5.51 23.96 -0.74
CA SER A 77 -5.59 24.49 -2.10
C SER A 77 -4.36 24.09 -2.92
N PHE A 78 -3.16 24.21 -2.35
CA PHE A 78 -1.93 23.70 -2.97
C PHE A 78 -1.98 22.18 -3.25
N TYR A 79 -2.42 21.38 -2.28
CA TYR A 79 -2.57 19.94 -2.44
C TYR A 79 -3.48 19.59 -3.62
N ASN A 80 -4.65 20.23 -3.71
CA ASN A 80 -5.61 19.98 -4.78
C ASN A 80 -5.11 20.45 -6.16
N LEU A 81 -4.38 21.57 -6.21
CA LEU A 81 -3.90 22.15 -7.47
C LEU A 81 -2.69 21.40 -8.03
N TYR A 82 -1.81 20.87 -7.17
CA TYR A 82 -0.52 20.32 -7.59
C TYR A 82 -0.35 18.85 -7.23
N TRP A 83 -0.46 18.48 -5.95
CA TRP A 83 -0.10 17.13 -5.51
C TRP A 83 -1.09 16.05 -5.95
N LYS A 84 -2.39 16.33 -5.86
CA LYS A 84 -3.42 15.41 -6.32
C LYS A 84 -3.26 15.08 -7.82
N PRO A 85 -3.22 16.05 -8.75
CA PRO A 85 -3.03 15.73 -10.17
C PRO A 85 -1.65 15.15 -10.46
N PHE A 86 -0.61 15.57 -9.73
CA PHE A 86 0.71 14.95 -9.87
C PHE A 86 0.70 13.46 -9.50
N GLY A 87 -0.03 13.06 -8.46
CA GLY A 87 -0.22 11.65 -8.11
C GLY A 87 -0.91 10.84 -9.21
N GLU A 88 -1.89 11.43 -9.90
CA GLU A 88 -2.53 10.81 -11.07
C GLU A 88 -1.52 10.62 -12.21
N GLN A 89 -0.70 11.64 -12.50
CA GLN A 89 0.38 11.54 -13.50
C GLN A 89 1.40 10.44 -13.17
N LEU A 90 1.81 10.33 -11.90
CA LEU A 90 2.70 9.24 -11.46
C LEU A 90 2.09 7.86 -11.69
N THR A 91 0.79 7.70 -11.42
CA THR A 91 0.08 6.44 -11.66
C THR A 91 0.05 6.08 -13.16
N ASP A 92 -0.11 7.08 -14.02
CA ASP A 92 -0.06 6.87 -15.48
C ASP A 92 1.35 6.49 -15.95
N MET A 93 2.39 7.12 -15.39
CA MET A 93 3.78 6.75 -15.66
C MET A 93 4.10 5.33 -15.20
N GLU A 94 3.64 4.92 -14.01
CA GLU A 94 3.79 3.56 -13.49
C GLU A 94 3.11 2.53 -14.41
N ARG A 95 1.91 2.84 -14.92
CA ARG A 95 1.19 1.99 -15.86
C ARG A 95 1.90 1.88 -17.22
N ALA A 96 2.47 2.98 -17.71
CA ALA A 96 3.19 2.99 -18.98
C ALA A 96 4.49 2.19 -18.91
N GLY A 97 5.21 2.29 -17.79
CA GLY A 97 6.51 1.66 -17.61
C GLY A 97 7.58 2.21 -18.57
N ILE A 98 8.71 1.51 -18.66
CA ILE A 98 9.83 1.87 -19.52
C ILE A 98 10.24 0.62 -20.31
N HIS A 99 10.29 0.75 -21.65
CA HIS A 99 10.77 -0.34 -22.50
C HIS A 99 12.29 -0.47 -22.38
N VAL A 100 12.76 -1.69 -22.12
CA VAL A 100 14.19 -2.03 -22.03
C VAL A 100 14.50 -3.15 -23.01
N ASP A 101 15.48 -2.93 -23.91
CA ASP A 101 15.98 -3.99 -24.79
C ASP A 101 16.86 -4.97 -24.01
N VAL A 102 16.20 -6.01 -23.51
CA VAL A 102 16.83 -7.11 -22.77
C VAL A 102 17.57 -8.11 -23.67
N ALA A 103 17.33 -8.10 -24.98
CA ALA A 103 17.86 -9.11 -25.89
C ALA A 103 19.26 -8.74 -26.39
N THR A 104 19.48 -7.46 -26.73
CA THR A 104 20.74 -7.03 -27.36
C THR A 104 21.50 -6.02 -26.52
N LYS A 105 20.84 -4.92 -26.12
CA LYS A 105 21.52 -3.80 -25.47
C LYS A 105 21.88 -4.06 -24.03
N LEU A 106 20.98 -4.68 -23.25
CA LEU A 106 21.26 -4.94 -21.84
C LEU A 106 22.43 -5.92 -21.63
N PRO A 107 22.54 -7.06 -22.37
CA PRO A 107 23.70 -7.95 -22.25
C PRO A 107 25.00 -7.32 -22.76
N GLU A 108 24.94 -6.52 -23.84
CA GLU A 108 26.10 -5.80 -24.36
C GLU A 108 26.65 -4.81 -23.33
N ALA A 109 25.76 -4.01 -22.73
CA ALA A 109 26.12 -3.04 -21.70
C ALA A 109 26.73 -3.72 -20.45
N GLN A 110 26.19 -4.86 -20.02
CA GLN A 110 26.75 -5.63 -18.90
C GLN A 110 28.18 -6.10 -19.21
N ARG A 111 28.39 -6.72 -20.38
CA ARG A 111 29.72 -7.23 -20.78
C ARG A 111 30.78 -6.12 -20.80
N LEU A 112 30.43 -4.94 -21.31
CA LEU A 112 31.32 -3.78 -21.33
C LEU A 112 31.67 -3.31 -19.92
N ALA A 113 30.68 -3.18 -19.04
CA ALA A 113 30.89 -2.76 -17.65
C ALA A 113 31.75 -3.75 -16.83
N GLU A 114 31.63 -5.05 -17.10
CA GLU A 114 32.47 -6.08 -16.48
C GLU A 114 33.93 -6.02 -16.97
N ALA A 115 34.15 -5.75 -18.25
CA ALA A 115 35.49 -5.62 -18.82
C ALA A 115 36.23 -4.39 -18.25
N GLU A 116 35.55 -3.28 -18.01
CA GLU A 116 36.13 -2.06 -17.40
C GLU A 116 36.50 -2.23 -15.92
N ARG A 117 35.95 -3.24 -15.25
CA ARG A 117 36.25 -3.55 -13.84
C ARG A 117 37.56 -4.31 -13.63
N THR A 118 38.18 -4.79 -14.70
CA THR A 118 39.39 -5.64 -14.68
C THR A 118 40.61 -4.83 -15.07
#